data_AF-A0A2V0NKB2-F1
#
_entry.id   AF-A0A2V0NKB2-F1
#
_cell.length_a   1.000
_cell.length_b   1.000
_cell.length_c   1.000
_cell.angle_alpha   90.00
_cell.angle_beta   90.00
_cell.angle_gamma   90.00
#
_symmetry.space_group_name_H-M   'P 1'
#
loop_
_entity.id
_entity.type
_entity.pdbx_description
1 polymer ?
#
loop_
_entity_poly.entity_id
_entity_poly.type
_entity_poly.pdbx_seq_one_letter_code
_entity_poly.pdbx_strand_id
1 'polypeptide(L)'
;MSTAQVLAPAGVHGAFSPPPRPWLSLYGVLLKPPPSYYLEDDGSLALIQRQFTDEMMTTIFSRLGPYAMGRAACVCRQWRYLAKSPKLWEAACRDALSPPAHRDIAADQLLKVLAHKFRCSWQRLFLEVPHVRFDGVYVARNTYIRVGAVELHRHSQTVFLACYYRYYRFFPNGQMLYRTSPHVLKAVVRSLARTPAALQAARANPAANRAAADDAQHVHSGRYCVADGRVRTVIVYPNARGTEVRARLALRSTSPGACNRLDVESLCTYDWETRTSSPFPTDPGADEDEAAYVGQGAERRAHTRGLATFMFVPWEEVMTSMVNLPVSKMDVMLTG
;
A
#
# COMPACT_ATOMS: atom_id res chain seq x y z
N MET A 1 12.17 3.54 63.77
CA MET A 1 10.70 3.33 63.70
C MET A 1 10.34 3.01 62.25
N SER A 2 9.89 1.84 61.81
CA SER A 2 9.48 0.59 62.45
C SER A 2 9.87 -0.54 61.48
N THR A 3 10.58 -1.54 61.98
CA THR A 3 10.87 -2.82 61.33
C THR A 3 9.63 -3.70 61.34
N ALA A 4 9.20 -4.22 60.19
CA ALA A 4 8.23 -5.32 60.14
C ALA A 4 8.86 -6.50 59.38
N GLN A 5 9.45 -7.41 60.15
CA GLN A 5 9.71 -8.79 59.75
C GLN A 5 8.35 -9.47 59.49
N VAL A 6 8.20 -10.11 58.32
CA VAL A 6 7.11 -11.05 58.10
C VAL A 6 7.71 -12.46 58.23
N LEU A 7 7.25 -13.14 59.28
CA LEU A 7 7.57 -14.52 59.65
C LEU A 7 7.25 -15.50 58.50
N ALA A 8 8.17 -16.44 58.26
CA ALA A 8 7.88 -17.66 57.53
C ALA A 8 7.26 -18.72 58.49
N PRO A 9 6.20 -19.44 58.10
CA PRO A 9 5.75 -20.60 58.85
C PRO A 9 6.55 -21.85 58.46
N ALA A 10 6.98 -22.61 59.46
CA ALA A 10 7.64 -23.89 59.31
C ALA A 10 6.63 -25.01 59.04
N GLY A 11 6.84 -25.72 57.92
CA GLY A 11 6.64 -27.16 57.71
C GLY A 11 5.23 -27.76 57.77
N VAL A 12 4.68 -28.11 56.59
CA VAL A 12 3.97 -29.39 56.35
C VAL A 12 4.24 -29.85 54.91
N HIS A 13 4.43 -31.16 54.77
CA HIS A 13 4.87 -31.95 53.62
C HIS A 13 4.16 -31.69 52.27
N GLY A 14 4.96 -31.71 51.20
CA GLY A 14 4.62 -32.35 49.93
C GLY A 14 3.50 -31.72 49.08
N ALA A 15 3.62 -30.45 48.71
CA ALA A 15 2.83 -29.89 47.61
C ALA A 15 3.74 -29.60 46.42
N PHE A 16 3.51 -30.27 45.29
CA PHE A 16 4.16 -30.01 44.01
C PHE A 16 3.89 -28.56 43.61
N SER A 17 4.84 -27.66 43.84
CA SER A 17 4.78 -26.31 43.28
C SER A 17 4.97 -26.44 41.78
N PRO A 18 3.95 -26.16 40.94
CA PRO A 18 4.18 -26.13 39.50
C PRO A 18 5.26 -25.08 39.22
N PRO A 19 6.22 -25.36 38.32
CA PRO A 19 7.31 -24.43 38.06
C PRO A 19 6.72 -23.05 37.76
N PRO A 20 7.23 -21.97 38.38
CA PRO A 20 6.72 -20.64 38.18
C PRO A 20 6.76 -20.36 36.68
N ARG A 21 5.58 -20.31 36.06
CA ARG A 21 5.43 -20.09 34.62
C ARG A 21 5.83 -18.63 34.35
N PRO A 22 7.03 -18.35 33.82
CA PRO A 22 7.58 -16.99 33.82
C PRO A 22 6.77 -16.00 32.97
N TRP A 23 5.91 -16.52 32.09
CA TRP A 23 5.04 -15.73 31.23
C TRP A 23 3.78 -15.23 31.93
N LEU A 24 3.34 -15.86 33.03
CA LEU A 24 2.19 -15.38 33.81
C LEU A 24 2.53 -14.15 34.66
N SER A 25 3.81 -14.00 35.07
CA SER A 25 4.33 -12.78 35.73
C SER A 25 4.41 -11.55 34.82
N LEU A 26 4.17 -11.71 33.51
CA LEU A 26 4.17 -10.60 32.55
C LEU A 26 2.76 -10.07 32.23
N TYR A 27 1.70 -10.75 32.68
CA TYR A 27 0.34 -10.26 32.50
C TYR A 27 0.05 -9.11 33.46
N GLY A 28 -0.38 -7.96 32.92
CA GLY A 28 -0.72 -6.77 33.70
C GLY A 28 0.46 -5.85 34.04
N VAL A 29 1.70 -6.23 33.70
CA VAL A 29 2.88 -5.37 33.86
C VAL A 29 3.06 -4.55 32.58
N LEU A 30 2.64 -3.29 32.60
CA LEU A 30 3.09 -2.29 31.63
C LEU A 30 4.59 -2.09 31.82
N LEU A 31 5.40 -2.74 31.00
CA LEU A 31 6.84 -2.49 30.95
C LEU A 31 7.06 -1.00 30.63
N LYS A 32 7.44 -0.21 31.63
CA LYS A 32 7.86 1.17 31.41
C LYS A 32 9.14 1.12 30.56
N PRO A 33 9.21 1.84 29.43
CA PRO A 33 10.47 1.96 28.71
C PRO A 33 11.51 2.56 29.67
N PRO A 34 12.75 2.04 29.69
CA PRO A 34 13.80 2.60 30.54
C PRO A 34 14.00 4.09 30.22
N PRO A 35 14.34 4.92 31.22
CA PRO A 35 14.44 6.36 31.08
C PRO A 35 15.50 6.80 30.06
N SER A 36 16.46 5.94 29.73
CA SER A 36 17.38 6.13 28.60
C SER A 36 17.85 4.79 28.03
N TYR A 37 18.15 4.78 26.72
CA TYR A 37 18.80 3.68 26.02
C TYR A 37 20.23 3.42 26.53
N TYR A 38 20.87 4.45 27.09
CA TYR A 38 22.28 4.45 27.50
C TYR A 38 22.57 3.75 28.84
N LEU A 39 21.59 3.10 29.47
CA LEU A 39 21.76 2.42 30.76
C LEU A 39 21.76 0.88 30.63
N GLU A 40 21.68 0.33 29.41
CA GLU A 40 21.95 -1.09 29.20
C GLU A 40 23.46 -1.33 29.31
N ASP A 41 23.87 -2.27 30.18
CA ASP A 41 25.27 -2.68 30.33
C ASP A 41 25.83 -3.08 28.96
N ASP A 42 27.00 -2.54 28.58
CA ASP A 42 27.58 -2.66 27.24
C ASP A 42 27.74 -4.14 26.82
N GLY A 43 27.91 -5.03 27.82
CA GLY A 43 27.91 -6.49 27.70
C GLY A 43 26.64 -7.12 27.12
N SER A 44 25.49 -6.43 27.15
CA SER A 44 24.20 -6.93 26.65
C SER A 44 23.89 -6.53 25.20
N LEU A 45 24.62 -5.56 24.64
CA LEU A 45 24.41 -5.06 23.29
C LEU A 45 25.00 -6.02 22.23
N ALA A 46 24.30 -6.18 21.11
CA ALA A 46 24.82 -6.94 19.98
C ALA A 46 26.03 -6.22 19.35
N LEU A 47 26.91 -6.97 18.67
CA LEU A 47 28.14 -6.42 18.05
C LEU A 47 27.86 -5.20 17.15
N ILE A 48 26.78 -5.25 16.36
CA ILE A 48 26.38 -4.13 15.50
C ILE A 48 26.01 -2.88 16.31
N GLN A 49 25.43 -3.03 17.49
CA GLN A 49 25.01 -1.94 18.35
C GLN A 49 26.19 -1.30 19.09
N ARG A 50 27.26 -2.08 19.33
CA ARG A 50 28.54 -1.58 19.88
C ARG A 50 29.38 -0.87 18.83
N GLN A 51 29.42 -1.42 17.62
CA GLN A 51 30.31 -0.94 16.56
C GLN A 51 29.79 0.30 15.86
N PHE A 52 28.47 0.46 15.74
CA PHE A 52 27.85 1.59 15.07
C PHE A 52 27.24 2.56 16.07
N THR A 53 27.60 3.84 15.93
CA THR A 53 26.94 4.91 16.68
C THR A 53 25.51 5.13 16.18
N ASP A 54 24.67 5.74 17.02
CA ASP A 54 23.30 6.08 16.67
C ASP A 54 23.21 6.97 15.41
N GLU A 55 24.19 7.85 15.18
CA GLU A 55 24.26 8.67 13.97
C GLU A 55 24.56 7.85 12.71
N MET A 56 25.49 6.89 12.79
CA MET A 56 25.78 5.97 11.69
C MET A 56 24.56 5.11 11.37
N MET A 57 23.89 4.57 12.40
CA MET A 57 22.67 3.79 12.23
C MET A 57 21.53 4.62 11.63
N THR A 58 21.36 5.87 12.07
CA THR A 58 20.37 6.80 11.48
C THR A 58 20.71 7.09 10.02
N THR A 59 21.99 7.22 9.68
CA THR A 59 22.43 7.40 8.29
C THR A 59 22.10 6.17 7.43
N ILE A 60 22.29 4.97 7.96
CA ILE A 60 21.89 3.72 7.29
C ILE A 60 20.36 3.68 7.11
N PHE A 61 19.60 4.01 8.16
CA PHE A 61 18.14 4.02 8.12
C PHE A 61 17.58 5.06 7.16
N SER A 62 18.27 6.17 6.91
CA SER A 62 17.84 7.17 5.92
C SER A 62 17.86 6.65 4.47
N ARG A 63 18.55 5.53 4.22
CA ARG A 63 18.55 4.81 2.92
C ARG A 63 17.43 3.79 2.81
N LEU A 64 16.70 3.51 3.89
CA LEU A 64 15.59 2.56 3.92
C LEU A 64 14.27 3.26 3.60
N GLY A 65 13.41 2.57 2.86
CA GLY A 65 12.02 3.00 2.68
C GLY A 65 11.18 2.80 3.96
N PRO A 66 9.99 3.44 4.07
CA PRO A 66 9.13 3.37 5.25
C PRO A 66 8.76 1.94 5.67
N TYR A 67 8.56 1.05 4.70
CA TYR A 67 8.24 -0.36 4.96
C TYR A 67 9.41 -1.11 5.60
N ALA A 68 10.63 -0.98 5.06
CA ALA A 68 11.83 -1.58 5.63
C ALA A 68 12.16 -0.99 7.01
N MET A 69 11.93 0.31 7.19
CA MET A 69 12.07 1.00 8.48
C MET A 69 11.08 0.46 9.53
N GLY A 70 9.83 0.19 9.14
CA GLY A 70 8.84 -0.46 10.00
C GLY A 70 9.30 -1.84 10.47
N ARG A 71 9.94 -2.64 9.60
CA ARG A 71 10.54 -3.92 10.00
C ARG A 71 11.75 -3.75 10.89
N ALA A 72 12.62 -2.78 10.61
CA ALA A 72 13.78 -2.48 11.45
C ALA A 72 13.34 -2.11 12.89
N ALA A 73 12.24 -1.35 13.04
CA ALA A 73 11.68 -1.01 14.33
C ALA A 73 11.17 -2.21 15.15
N CYS A 74 11.00 -3.38 14.52
CA CYS A 74 10.59 -4.62 15.16
C CYS A 74 11.76 -5.53 15.57
N VAL A 75 13.01 -5.20 15.19
CA VAL A 75 14.19 -6.04 15.46
C VAL A 75 14.62 -5.96 16.91
N CYS A 76 14.87 -4.76 17.43
CA CYS A 76 15.28 -4.54 18.81
C CYS A 76 14.79 -3.18 19.35
N ARG A 77 14.95 -2.96 20.66
CA ARG A 77 14.55 -1.71 21.33
C ARG A 77 15.29 -0.48 20.79
N GLN A 78 16.60 -0.58 20.58
CA GLN A 78 17.40 0.51 20.01
C GLN A 78 16.87 0.92 18.65
N TRP A 79 16.67 -0.05 17.74
CA TRP A 79 16.22 0.24 16.38
C TRP A 79 14.81 0.81 16.37
N ARG A 80 13.95 0.36 17.28
CA ARG A 80 12.63 0.96 17.49
C ARG A 80 12.71 2.42 17.89
N TYR A 81 13.69 2.80 18.70
CA TYR A 81 13.91 4.18 19.11
C TYR A 81 14.49 5.01 17.95
N LEU A 82 15.54 4.52 17.30
CA LEU A 82 16.16 5.19 16.14
C LEU A 82 15.19 5.39 14.99
N ALA A 83 14.34 4.41 14.70
CA ALA A 83 13.31 4.49 13.67
C ALA A 83 12.24 5.57 13.95
N LYS A 84 12.16 6.14 15.15
CA LYS A 84 11.28 7.29 15.45
C LYS A 84 11.92 8.64 15.14
N SER A 85 13.19 8.66 14.75
CA SER A 85 13.90 9.90 14.42
C SER A 85 13.16 10.68 13.33
N PRO A 86 12.80 11.96 13.56
CA PRO A 86 11.98 12.73 12.62
C PRO A 86 12.61 12.87 11.23
N LYS A 87 13.95 12.94 11.16
CA LYS A 87 14.71 13.07 9.91
C LYS A 87 14.48 11.90 8.95
N LEU A 88 14.15 10.72 9.47
CA LEU A 88 13.90 9.52 8.68
C LEU A 88 12.55 9.57 7.95
N TRP A 89 11.56 10.25 8.54
CA TRP A 89 10.19 10.30 8.01
C TRP A 89 9.92 11.53 7.16
N GLU A 90 10.74 12.57 7.27
CA GLU A 90 10.57 13.80 6.49
C GLU A 90 10.57 13.54 4.98
N ALA A 91 11.57 12.81 4.48
CA ALA A 91 11.66 12.47 3.06
C ALA A 91 10.45 11.66 2.58
N ALA A 92 10.03 10.66 3.37
CA ALA A 92 8.87 9.84 3.07
C ALA A 92 7.56 10.64 3.04
N CYS A 93 7.37 11.57 3.99
CA CYS A 93 6.22 12.47 4.01
C CYS A 93 6.22 13.38 2.79
N ARG A 94 7.38 13.93 2.42
CA ARG A 94 7.49 14.77 1.22
C ARG A 94 7.16 13.96 -0.02
N ASP A 95 7.67 12.76 -0.19
CA ASP A 95 7.36 11.94 -1.36
C ASP A 95 5.87 11.56 -1.42
N ALA A 96 5.27 11.16 -0.29
CA ALA A 96 3.88 10.72 -0.20
C ALA A 96 2.85 11.85 -0.34
N LEU A 97 3.18 13.04 0.18
CA LEU A 97 2.27 14.18 0.31
C LEU A 97 2.60 15.33 -0.65
N SER A 98 3.57 15.16 -1.56
CA SER A 98 3.89 16.21 -2.53
C SER A 98 2.82 16.33 -3.62
N PRO A 99 2.52 17.57 -4.05
CA PRO A 99 1.81 17.81 -5.31
C PRO A 99 2.62 17.27 -6.49
N PRO A 100 1.98 16.77 -7.57
CA PRO A 100 0.55 16.87 -7.89
C PRO A 100 -0.30 15.71 -7.34
N ALA A 101 0.33 14.70 -6.71
CA ALA A 101 -0.33 13.49 -6.27
C ALA A 101 -1.28 13.75 -5.08
N HIS A 102 -0.83 14.50 -4.07
CA HIS A 102 -1.66 14.89 -2.93
C HIS A 102 -2.07 16.36 -3.07
N ARG A 103 -3.36 16.65 -2.98
CA ARG A 103 -3.89 18.00 -3.25
C ARG A 103 -4.28 18.78 -2.01
N ASP A 104 -4.65 18.09 -0.93
CA ASP A 104 -5.15 18.76 0.28
C ASP A 104 -4.07 19.56 1.03
N ILE A 105 -2.80 19.24 0.77
CA ILE A 105 -1.66 19.84 1.44
C ILE A 105 -0.73 20.41 0.37
N ALA A 106 -0.80 21.72 0.17
CA ALA A 106 0.17 22.42 -0.64
C ALA A 106 1.56 22.33 0.00
N ALA A 107 2.62 22.30 -0.82
CA ALA A 107 3.99 22.08 -0.35
C ALA A 107 4.45 23.15 0.66
N ASP A 108 3.97 24.37 0.52
CA ASP A 108 4.18 25.52 1.40
C ASP A 108 3.39 25.45 2.72
N GLN A 109 2.28 24.68 2.74
CA GLN A 109 1.44 24.48 3.91
C GLN A 109 1.82 23.24 4.73
N LEU A 110 2.58 22.30 4.16
CA LEU A 110 2.99 21.06 4.81
C LEU A 110 3.65 21.29 6.19
N LEU A 111 4.58 22.25 6.27
CA LEU A 111 5.27 22.58 7.53
C LEU A 111 4.32 23.22 8.56
N LYS A 112 3.35 24.03 8.12
CA LYS A 112 2.33 24.62 9.00
C LYS A 112 1.41 23.55 9.56
N VAL A 113 0.94 22.63 8.71
CA VAL A 113 0.12 21.48 9.10
C VAL A 113 0.88 20.59 10.08
N LEU A 114 2.14 20.28 9.79
CA LEU A 114 3.03 19.51 10.65
C LEU A 114 3.17 20.15 12.04
N ALA A 115 3.43 21.46 12.11
CA ALA A 115 3.60 22.18 13.37
C ALA A 115 2.30 22.24 14.19
N HIS A 116 1.20 22.67 13.57
CA HIS A 116 -0.06 22.93 14.27
C HIS A 116 -0.88 21.68 14.57
N LYS A 117 -1.01 20.75 13.61
CA LYS A 117 -1.85 19.54 13.78
C LYS A 117 -1.06 18.36 14.37
N PHE A 118 0.21 18.20 13.98
CA PHE A 118 1.00 17.00 14.29
C PHE A 118 2.15 17.25 15.27
N ARG A 119 2.21 18.43 15.91
CA ARG A 119 3.20 18.78 16.95
C ARG A 119 4.65 18.56 16.49
N CYS A 120 4.95 18.91 15.24
CA CYS A 120 6.27 18.75 14.63
C CYS A 120 6.73 17.28 14.47
N SER A 121 5.82 16.30 14.53
CA SER A 121 6.17 14.88 14.35
C SER A 121 5.91 14.39 12.91
N TRP A 122 7.00 14.20 12.16
CA TRP A 122 6.94 13.67 10.79
C TRP A 122 6.37 12.25 10.72
N GLN A 123 6.74 11.40 11.67
CA GLN A 123 6.22 10.03 11.74
C GLN A 123 4.70 10.01 11.92
N ARG A 124 4.18 10.86 12.82
CA ARG A 124 2.75 10.94 13.08
C ARG A 124 2.00 11.44 11.86
N LEU A 125 2.52 12.47 11.19
CA LEU A 125 1.98 12.96 9.91
C LEU A 125 1.89 11.83 8.88
N PHE A 126 2.95 11.04 8.71
CA PHE A 126 2.97 9.92 7.76
C PHE A 126 1.92 8.85 8.07
N LEU A 127 1.74 8.50 9.35
CA LEU A 127 0.86 7.41 9.76
C LEU A 127 -0.61 7.82 9.82
N GLU A 128 -0.91 9.08 10.13
CA GLU A 128 -2.28 9.58 10.28
C GLU A 128 -2.86 10.10 8.96
N VAL A 129 -2.04 10.67 8.07
CA VAL A 129 -2.52 11.19 6.79
C VAL A 129 -2.62 10.05 5.76
N PRO A 130 -3.83 9.80 5.21
CA PRO A 130 -4.01 8.76 4.20
C PRO A 130 -3.29 9.15 2.91
N HIS A 131 -2.40 8.28 2.44
CA HIS A 131 -1.62 8.50 1.24
C HIS A 131 -1.42 7.19 0.48
N VAL A 132 -1.09 7.30 -0.80
CA VAL A 132 -0.83 6.13 -1.66
C VAL A 132 0.61 5.67 -1.50
N ARG A 133 0.83 4.36 -1.50
CA ARG A 133 2.16 3.76 -1.39
C ARG A 133 2.84 3.56 -2.75
N PHE A 134 4.15 3.80 -2.79
CA PHE A 134 5.00 3.69 -4.00
C PHE A 134 5.96 2.50 -3.97
N ASP A 135 6.15 1.90 -2.80
CA ASP A 135 7.05 0.78 -2.52
C ASP A 135 6.46 -0.59 -2.91
N GLY A 136 5.46 -0.61 -3.79
CA GLY A 136 4.79 -1.84 -4.21
C GLY A 136 3.69 -1.63 -5.23
N VAL A 137 2.74 -2.56 -5.23
CA VAL A 137 1.60 -2.60 -6.17
C VAL A 137 0.32 -2.94 -5.42
N TYR A 138 -0.77 -2.27 -5.78
CA TYR A 138 -2.11 -2.64 -5.35
C TYR A 138 -2.70 -3.68 -6.31
N VAL A 139 -3.15 -4.81 -5.77
CA VAL A 139 -3.67 -5.95 -6.55
C VAL A 139 -5.06 -6.33 -6.11
N ALA A 140 -5.99 -6.44 -7.05
CA ALA A 140 -7.31 -7.02 -6.84
C ALA A 140 -7.45 -8.29 -7.67
N ARG A 141 -7.75 -9.41 -7.00
CA ARG A 141 -8.14 -10.65 -7.66
C ARG A 141 -9.65 -10.67 -7.84
N ASN A 142 -10.09 -10.84 -9.07
CA ASN A 142 -11.49 -10.90 -9.44
C ASN A 142 -11.81 -12.25 -10.05
N THR A 143 -12.84 -12.91 -9.52
CA THR A 143 -13.33 -14.19 -10.01
C THR A 143 -14.79 -14.04 -10.42
N TYR A 144 -15.17 -14.69 -11.52
CA TYR A 144 -16.57 -14.76 -11.92
C TYR A 144 -16.85 -16.08 -12.65
N ILE A 145 -18.09 -16.53 -12.55
CA ILE A 145 -18.53 -17.76 -13.17
C ILE A 145 -19.06 -17.44 -14.58
N ARG A 146 -18.53 -18.12 -15.59
CA ARG A 146 -19.06 -18.15 -16.97
C ARG A 146 -19.65 -19.52 -17.25
N VAL A 147 -20.92 -19.55 -17.62
CA VAL A 147 -21.55 -20.76 -18.13
C VAL A 147 -21.10 -20.96 -19.58
N GLY A 148 -20.65 -22.17 -19.90
CA GLY A 148 -20.27 -22.58 -21.25
C GLY A 148 -21.48 -22.76 -22.16
N ALA A 149 -21.24 -22.80 -23.47
CA ALA A 149 -22.30 -23.11 -24.42
C ALA A 149 -22.81 -24.55 -24.19
N VAL A 150 -24.14 -24.73 -24.32
CA VAL A 150 -24.76 -26.05 -24.20
C VAL A 150 -24.46 -26.83 -25.49
N GLU A 151 -23.65 -27.88 -25.38
CA GLU A 151 -23.45 -28.82 -26.47
C GLU A 151 -24.69 -29.72 -26.60
N LEU A 152 -25.24 -29.88 -27.81
CA LEU A 152 -26.46 -30.63 -28.10
C LEU A 152 -26.41 -32.11 -27.61
N HIS A 153 -25.21 -32.66 -27.46
CA HIS A 153 -24.97 -34.05 -27.05
C HIS A 153 -24.58 -34.23 -25.58
N ARG A 154 -24.46 -33.13 -24.81
CA ARG A 154 -24.01 -33.18 -23.42
C ARG A 154 -25.11 -32.61 -22.52
N HIS A 155 -25.77 -33.48 -21.75
CA HIS A 155 -26.83 -33.11 -20.80
C HIS A 155 -26.35 -32.28 -19.59
N SER A 156 -25.07 -31.90 -19.53
CA SER A 156 -24.47 -31.12 -18.45
C SER A 156 -23.87 -29.83 -18.97
N GLN A 157 -24.28 -28.70 -18.41
CA GLN A 157 -23.68 -27.39 -18.68
C GLN A 157 -22.30 -27.32 -18.02
N THR A 158 -21.27 -27.09 -18.82
CA THR A 158 -19.91 -26.87 -18.28
C THR A 158 -19.82 -25.45 -17.72
N VAL A 159 -19.28 -25.32 -16.51
CA VAL A 159 -19.14 -24.03 -15.83
C VAL A 159 -17.65 -23.69 -15.71
N PHE A 160 -17.27 -22.51 -16.17
CA PHE A 160 -15.90 -22.00 -16.13
C PHE A 160 -15.75 -20.95 -15.03
N LEU A 161 -14.80 -21.14 -14.13
CA LEU A 161 -14.39 -20.12 -13.18
C LEU A 161 -13.30 -19.25 -13.82
N ALA A 162 -13.67 -18.06 -14.27
CA ALA A 162 -12.74 -17.10 -14.82
C ALA A 162 -12.09 -16.30 -13.70
N CYS A 163 -10.76 -16.32 -13.63
CA CYS A 163 -9.97 -15.54 -12.67
C CYS A 163 -9.09 -14.55 -13.42
N TYR A 164 -9.12 -13.29 -12.99
CA TYR A 164 -8.22 -12.26 -13.49
C TYR A 164 -7.82 -11.30 -12.38
N TYR A 165 -6.74 -10.57 -12.61
CA TYR A 165 -6.14 -9.66 -11.67
C TYR A 165 -6.11 -8.26 -12.28
N ARG A 166 -6.36 -7.26 -11.43
CA ARG A 166 -6.14 -5.84 -11.74
C ARG A 166 -5.02 -5.32 -10.86
N TYR A 167 -4.15 -4.52 -11.45
CA TYR A 167 -2.96 -4.00 -10.81
C TYR A 167 -2.93 -2.48 -10.95
N TYR A 168 -2.74 -1.78 -9.84
CA TYR A 168 -2.41 -0.35 -9.81
C TYR A 168 -1.00 -0.17 -9.23
N ARG A 169 -0.18 0.60 -9.93
CA ARG A 169 1.10 1.12 -9.42
C ARG A 169 1.09 2.64 -9.52
N PHE A 170 1.42 3.31 -8.43
CA PHE A 170 1.42 4.76 -8.33
C PHE A 170 2.85 5.31 -8.24
N PHE A 171 3.03 6.56 -8.65
CA PHE A 171 4.32 7.25 -8.64
C PHE A 171 4.17 8.66 -8.05
N PRO A 172 5.18 9.18 -7.33
CA PRO A 172 5.10 10.48 -6.65
C PRO A 172 4.71 11.67 -7.55
N ASN A 173 4.99 11.58 -8.85
CA ASN A 173 4.67 12.61 -9.84
C ASN A 173 3.19 12.64 -10.27
N GLY A 174 2.30 11.88 -9.63
CA GLY A 174 0.88 11.79 -9.98
C GLY A 174 0.59 10.93 -11.21
N GLN A 175 1.60 10.22 -11.75
CA GLN A 175 1.39 9.20 -12.79
C GLN A 175 1.10 7.84 -12.16
N MET A 176 0.41 6.99 -12.89
CA MET A 176 0.16 5.62 -12.48
C MET A 176 0.24 4.65 -13.66
N LEU A 177 0.40 3.37 -13.35
CA LEU A 177 0.28 2.27 -14.28
C LEU A 177 -0.87 1.38 -13.86
N TYR A 178 -1.63 0.93 -14.85
CA TYR A 178 -2.75 0.04 -14.71
C TYR A 178 -2.59 -1.17 -15.63
N ARG A 179 -2.78 -2.37 -15.10
CA ARG A 179 -2.76 -3.61 -15.89
C ARG A 179 -3.91 -4.52 -15.47
N THR A 180 -4.60 -5.08 -16.45
CA THR A 180 -5.52 -6.21 -16.24
C THR A 180 -4.88 -7.45 -16.86
N SER A 181 -4.80 -8.55 -16.14
CA SER A 181 -4.12 -9.77 -16.60
C SER A 181 -4.74 -11.02 -15.98
N PRO A 182 -4.84 -12.15 -16.71
CA PRO A 182 -5.18 -13.44 -16.11
C PRO A 182 -4.04 -14.00 -15.24
N HIS A 183 -2.82 -13.47 -15.38
CA HIS A 183 -1.65 -13.96 -14.66
C HIS A 183 -1.49 -13.35 -13.27
N VAL A 184 -0.94 -14.14 -12.35
CA VAL A 184 -0.56 -13.77 -10.98
C VAL A 184 0.54 -12.71 -10.94
N LEU A 185 0.69 -12.04 -9.79
CA LEU A 185 1.59 -10.91 -9.60
C LEU A 185 3.04 -11.23 -9.97
N LYS A 186 3.58 -12.37 -9.54
CA LYS A 186 4.97 -12.77 -9.83
C LYS A 186 5.29 -12.84 -11.34
N ALA A 187 4.29 -13.11 -12.19
CA ALA A 187 4.48 -13.20 -13.63
C ALA A 187 4.44 -11.83 -14.32
N VAL A 188 3.74 -10.86 -13.74
CA VAL A 188 3.55 -9.52 -14.33
C VAL A 188 4.40 -8.44 -13.66
N VAL A 189 5.08 -8.75 -12.55
CA VAL A 189 5.86 -7.80 -11.76
C VAL A 189 6.88 -7.02 -12.61
N ARG A 190 7.52 -7.70 -13.57
CA ARG A 190 8.52 -7.08 -14.45
C ARG A 190 7.95 -5.89 -15.24
N SER A 191 6.76 -6.04 -15.80
CA SER A 191 6.12 -4.95 -16.57
C SER A 191 5.71 -3.81 -15.66
N LEU A 192 5.26 -4.13 -14.44
CA LEU A 192 4.81 -3.15 -13.46
C LEU A 192 5.98 -2.40 -12.82
N ALA A 193 7.17 -3.01 -12.72
CA ALA A 193 8.37 -2.40 -12.14
C ALA A 193 9.00 -1.29 -13.02
N ARG A 194 8.62 -1.19 -14.30
CA ARG A 194 9.08 -0.14 -15.22
C ARG A 194 8.39 1.21 -14.96
N THR A 195 9.07 2.31 -15.26
CA THR A 195 8.46 3.66 -15.19
C THR A 195 7.55 3.92 -16.39
N PRO A 196 6.57 4.84 -16.28
CA PRO A 196 5.72 5.21 -17.42
C PRO A 196 6.53 5.69 -18.64
N ALA A 197 7.59 6.46 -18.41
CA ALA A 197 8.51 6.93 -19.45
C ALA A 197 9.25 5.78 -20.15
N ALA A 198 9.73 4.78 -19.40
CA ALA A 198 10.40 3.62 -19.97
C ALA A 198 9.45 2.77 -20.84
N LEU A 199 8.18 2.61 -20.41
CA LEU A 199 7.16 1.92 -21.21
C LEU A 199 6.80 2.69 -22.48
N GLN A 200 6.74 4.02 -22.41
CA GLN A 200 6.49 4.87 -23.58
C GLN A 200 7.66 4.79 -24.58
N ALA A 201 8.90 4.83 -24.10
CA ALA A 201 10.09 4.64 -24.94
C ALA A 201 10.10 3.25 -25.60
N ALA A 202 9.74 2.20 -24.86
CA ALA A 202 9.65 0.84 -25.39
C ALA A 202 8.58 0.68 -26.49
N ARG A 203 7.47 1.43 -26.41
CA ARG A 203 6.45 1.49 -27.47
C ARG A 203 6.95 2.23 -28.71
N ALA A 204 7.69 3.31 -28.52
CA ALA A 204 8.21 4.12 -29.63
C ALA A 204 9.29 3.37 -30.42
N ASN A 205 10.09 2.53 -29.76
CA ASN A 205 11.13 1.74 -30.41
C ASN A 205 11.10 0.27 -29.97
N PRO A 206 10.16 -0.54 -30.52
CA PRO A 206 10.00 -1.93 -30.11
C PRO A 206 11.16 -2.83 -30.54
N ALA A 207 11.94 -2.43 -31.56
CA ALA A 207 13.08 -3.18 -32.06
C ALA A 207 14.25 -3.22 -31.07
N ALA A 208 14.43 -2.16 -30.27
CA ALA A 208 15.52 -2.04 -29.31
C ALA A 208 15.39 -3.03 -28.13
N ASN A 209 14.17 -3.32 -27.69
CA ASN A 209 13.93 -4.29 -26.62
C ASN A 209 12.54 -4.91 -26.73
N ARG A 210 12.46 -6.06 -27.40
CA ARG A 210 11.20 -6.79 -27.62
C ARG A 210 10.47 -7.14 -26.32
N ALA A 211 11.21 -7.52 -25.27
CA ALA A 211 10.61 -7.87 -23.98
C ALA A 211 9.98 -6.65 -23.28
N ALA A 212 10.59 -5.47 -23.40
CA ALA A 212 10.01 -4.24 -22.88
C ALA A 212 8.81 -3.76 -23.70
N ALA A 213 8.82 -3.99 -25.03
CA ALA A 213 7.69 -3.68 -25.91
C ALA A 213 6.48 -4.57 -25.60
N ASP A 214 6.70 -5.87 -25.40
CA ASP A 214 5.68 -6.83 -24.97
C ASP A 214 5.08 -6.45 -23.61
N ASP A 215 5.93 -6.13 -22.62
CA ASP A 215 5.50 -5.61 -21.33
C ASP A 215 4.62 -4.35 -21.50
N ALA A 216 4.99 -3.44 -22.41
CA ALA A 216 4.29 -2.19 -22.65
C ALA A 216 2.96 -2.35 -23.42
N GLN A 217 2.73 -3.47 -24.08
CA GLN A 217 1.44 -3.74 -24.74
C GLN A 217 0.30 -3.91 -23.73
N HIS A 218 0.61 -4.45 -22.55
CA HIS A 218 -0.39 -4.82 -21.54
C HIS A 218 -0.51 -3.85 -20.35
N VAL A 219 0.30 -2.79 -20.30
CA VAL A 219 0.33 -1.84 -19.19
C VAL A 219 -0.13 -0.46 -19.65
N HIS A 220 -1.25 0.04 -19.15
CA HIS A 220 -1.76 1.36 -19.48
C HIS A 220 -1.23 2.42 -18.52
N SER A 221 -0.79 3.56 -19.05
CA SER A 221 -0.36 4.70 -18.25
C SER A 221 -1.55 5.62 -18.00
N GLY A 222 -1.62 6.18 -16.80
CA GLY A 222 -2.67 7.11 -16.41
C GLY A 222 -2.15 8.14 -15.43
N ARG A 223 -3.07 8.95 -14.90
CA ARG A 223 -2.80 9.93 -13.85
C ARG A 223 -3.74 9.71 -12.67
N TYR A 224 -3.33 10.14 -11.49
CA TYR A 224 -4.12 10.06 -10.28
C TYR A 224 -3.94 11.29 -9.40
N CYS A 225 -4.89 11.50 -8.49
CA CYS A 225 -4.77 12.42 -7.38
C CYS A 225 -5.41 11.83 -6.12
N VAL A 226 -4.98 12.32 -4.97
CA VAL A 226 -5.45 11.96 -3.64
C VAL A 226 -6.01 13.21 -2.98
N ALA A 227 -7.22 13.09 -2.46
CA ALA A 227 -7.89 14.12 -1.67
C ALA A 227 -8.80 13.45 -0.63
N ASP A 228 -8.71 13.88 0.62
CA ASP A 228 -9.52 13.38 1.76
C ASP A 228 -9.53 11.85 1.88
N GLY A 229 -8.38 11.22 1.63
CA GLY A 229 -8.25 9.75 1.64
C GLY A 229 -8.95 9.03 0.48
N ARG A 230 -9.49 9.76 -0.50
CA ARG A 230 -9.98 9.21 -1.76
C ARG A 230 -8.97 9.39 -2.87
N VAL A 231 -8.86 8.39 -3.73
CA VAL A 231 -7.98 8.38 -4.90
C VAL A 231 -8.84 8.40 -6.14
N ARG A 232 -8.62 9.39 -6.99
CA ARG A 232 -9.25 9.47 -8.31
C ARG A 232 -8.21 9.11 -9.36
N THR A 233 -8.61 8.27 -10.31
CA THR A 233 -7.72 7.75 -11.35
C THR A 233 -8.30 7.98 -12.73
N VAL A 234 -7.45 8.27 -13.71
CA VAL A 234 -7.83 8.44 -15.12
C VAL A 234 -6.83 7.69 -16.00
N ILE A 235 -7.32 6.79 -16.86
CA ILE A 235 -6.55 5.99 -17.79
C ILE A 235 -7.11 6.20 -19.18
N VAL A 236 -6.25 6.51 -20.15
CA VAL A 236 -6.64 6.60 -21.56
C VAL A 236 -6.20 5.34 -22.27
N TYR A 237 -7.13 4.63 -22.93
CA TYR A 237 -6.77 3.45 -23.69
C TYR A 237 -6.07 3.87 -24.99
N PRO A 238 -4.84 3.38 -25.26
CA PRO A 238 -4.05 3.84 -26.40
C PRO A 238 -4.66 3.50 -27.77
N ASN A 239 -5.51 2.48 -27.84
CA ASN A 239 -6.09 1.99 -29.09
C ASN A 239 -7.54 2.47 -29.31
N ALA A 240 -8.09 3.27 -28.40
CA ALA A 240 -9.46 3.73 -28.48
C ALA A 240 -9.50 5.21 -28.87
N ARG A 241 -10.40 5.57 -29.79
CA ARG A 241 -10.64 6.94 -30.28
C ARG A 241 -11.37 7.79 -29.22
N GLY A 242 -11.05 7.64 -27.94
CA GLY A 242 -12.10 7.84 -26.98
C GLY A 242 -11.78 7.41 -25.57
N THR A 243 -12.63 6.50 -25.13
CA THR A 243 -12.46 5.57 -24.03
C THR A 243 -11.40 5.93 -22.98
N GLU A 244 -11.83 6.79 -22.06
CA GLU A 244 -11.19 6.98 -20.77
C GLU A 244 -11.83 6.05 -19.75
N VAL A 245 -11.02 5.42 -18.90
CA VAL A 245 -11.51 4.76 -17.70
C VAL A 245 -11.15 5.57 -16.48
N ARG A 246 -12.18 5.90 -15.70
CA ARG A 246 -12.07 6.61 -14.44
C ARG A 246 -12.50 5.72 -13.30
N ALA A 247 -11.73 5.74 -12.22
CA ALA A 247 -12.13 5.08 -10.99
C ALA A 247 -12.04 6.04 -9.81
N ARG A 248 -13.06 6.00 -8.96
CA ARG A 248 -13.04 6.58 -7.61
C ARG A 248 -12.78 5.46 -6.63
N LEU A 249 -11.74 5.64 -5.83
CA LEU A 249 -11.24 4.63 -4.92
C LEU A 249 -11.10 5.23 -3.53
N ALA A 250 -11.34 4.47 -2.48
CA ALA A 250 -11.13 4.89 -1.10
C ALA A 250 -9.91 4.20 -0.52
N LEU A 251 -8.97 4.98 0.04
CA LEU A 251 -7.85 4.41 0.78
C LEU A 251 -8.32 3.96 2.16
N ARG A 252 -7.95 2.73 2.50
CA ARG A 252 -8.22 2.15 3.80
C ARG A 252 -6.96 1.50 4.34
N SER A 253 -6.84 1.52 5.66
CA SER A 253 -5.68 1.03 6.39
C SER A 253 -6.11 -0.05 7.36
N THR A 254 -5.53 -1.25 7.29
CA THR A 254 -5.81 -2.32 8.28
C THR A 254 -5.19 -2.04 9.64
N SER A 255 -4.13 -1.24 9.66
CA SER A 255 -3.49 -0.70 10.87
C SER A 255 -3.09 0.76 10.59
N PRO A 256 -2.95 1.63 11.61
CA PRO A 256 -2.60 3.03 11.40
C PRO A 256 -1.38 3.19 10.47
N GLY A 257 -1.53 4.01 9.42
CA GLY A 257 -0.50 4.27 8.42
C GLY A 257 -0.20 3.15 7.43
N ALA A 258 -0.96 2.04 7.44
CA ALA A 258 -0.70 0.92 6.53
C ALA A 258 -1.01 1.25 5.06
N CYS A 259 -2.07 2.05 4.83
CA CYS A 259 -2.57 2.47 3.52
C CYS A 259 -2.61 1.32 2.50
N ASN A 260 -2.98 0.13 2.96
CA ASN A 260 -2.77 -1.14 2.27
C ASN A 260 -4.03 -1.69 1.60
N ARG A 261 -5.12 -0.93 1.61
CA ARG A 261 -6.39 -1.26 0.97
C ARG A 261 -6.85 -0.10 0.12
N LEU A 262 -7.41 -0.45 -1.03
CA LEU A 262 -7.97 0.51 -1.97
C LEU A 262 -9.31 -0.05 -2.44
N ASP A 263 -10.38 0.44 -1.84
CA ASP A 263 -11.75 0.02 -2.09
C ASP A 263 -12.28 0.73 -3.35
N VAL A 264 -12.99 0.02 -4.23
CA VAL A 264 -13.51 0.61 -5.47
C VAL A 264 -14.91 1.17 -5.21
N GLU A 265 -15.03 2.50 -5.10
CA GLU A 265 -16.32 3.17 -4.94
C GLU A 265 -17.07 3.23 -6.28
N SER A 266 -16.37 3.59 -7.36
CA SER A 266 -16.96 3.60 -8.70
C SER A 266 -15.91 3.37 -9.79
N LEU A 267 -16.35 2.72 -10.87
CA LEU A 267 -15.56 2.49 -12.08
C LEU A 267 -16.42 2.83 -13.29
N CYS A 268 -16.01 3.82 -14.07
CA CYS A 268 -16.74 4.32 -15.24
C CYS A 268 -15.84 4.34 -16.47
N THR A 269 -16.42 4.03 -17.63
CA THR A 269 -15.83 4.29 -18.94
C THR A 269 -16.54 5.47 -19.58
N TYR A 270 -15.78 6.35 -20.19
CA TYR A 270 -16.27 7.50 -20.94
C TYR A 270 -15.78 7.38 -22.37
N ASP A 271 -16.68 7.34 -23.34
CA ASP A 271 -16.30 7.39 -24.74
C ASP A 271 -16.52 8.80 -25.29
N TRP A 272 -15.47 9.44 -25.79
CA TRP A 272 -15.56 10.79 -26.35
C TRP A 272 -15.73 10.73 -27.86
N GLU A 273 -16.73 11.44 -28.39
CA GLU A 273 -16.87 11.65 -29.82
C GLU A 273 -15.94 12.79 -30.26
N THR A 274 -14.79 12.46 -30.84
CA THR A 274 -13.86 13.39 -31.53
C THR A 274 -13.06 14.39 -30.66
N ARG A 275 -11.74 14.14 -30.56
CA ARG A 275 -10.60 15.08 -30.34
C ARG A 275 -10.61 16.10 -29.20
N THR A 276 -11.65 16.19 -28.38
CA THR A 276 -11.62 17.03 -27.18
C THR A 276 -11.01 16.22 -26.05
N SER A 277 -9.69 16.38 -25.81
CA SER A 277 -9.05 15.76 -24.65
C SER A 277 -9.78 16.23 -23.40
N SER A 278 -10.26 15.31 -22.55
CA SER A 278 -10.81 15.71 -21.26
C SER A 278 -9.75 16.52 -20.50
N PRO A 279 -10.05 17.75 -20.07
CA PRO A 279 -9.31 18.36 -18.99
C PRO A 279 -9.40 17.40 -17.81
N PHE A 280 -8.26 16.99 -17.28
CA PHE A 280 -8.19 16.25 -16.02
C PHE A 280 -9.05 17.00 -15.00
N PRO A 281 -10.04 16.39 -14.30
CA PRO A 281 -10.81 17.14 -13.32
C PRO A 281 -9.83 17.58 -12.24
N THR A 282 -9.55 18.87 -12.25
CA THR A 282 -8.52 19.50 -11.44
C THR A 282 -9.12 19.95 -10.09
N ASP A 283 -10.32 19.48 -9.74
CA ASP A 283 -10.95 19.87 -8.48
C ASP A 283 -11.57 18.66 -7.73
N PRO A 284 -11.05 18.31 -6.54
CA PRO A 284 -11.68 17.35 -5.63
C PRO A 284 -13.07 17.77 -5.17
N GLY A 285 -13.34 19.08 -5.07
CA GLY A 285 -14.61 19.63 -4.60
C GLY A 285 -15.77 19.52 -5.59
N ALA A 286 -15.50 19.15 -6.85
CA ALA A 286 -16.52 18.84 -7.85
C ALA A 286 -17.16 17.46 -7.60
N ASP A 287 -17.60 17.19 -6.37
CA ASP A 287 -18.50 16.06 -6.10
C ASP A 287 -19.88 16.29 -6.74
N GLU A 288 -20.24 17.55 -7.05
CA GLU A 288 -21.57 17.90 -7.57
C GLU A 288 -21.68 17.84 -9.11
N ASP A 289 -20.56 17.86 -9.85
CA ASP A 289 -20.59 18.15 -11.29
C ASP A 289 -19.89 17.14 -12.22
N GLU A 290 -19.55 15.91 -11.78
CA GLU A 290 -19.17 14.87 -12.77
C GLU A 290 -20.36 14.50 -13.69
N ALA A 291 -21.59 14.72 -13.26
CA ALA A 291 -22.79 14.61 -14.10
C ALA A 291 -22.99 15.85 -14.99
N ALA A 292 -22.61 17.05 -14.53
CA ALA A 292 -22.71 18.28 -15.32
C ALA A 292 -21.64 18.37 -16.42
N TYR A 293 -20.44 17.82 -16.21
CA TYR A 293 -19.39 17.74 -17.24
C TYR A 293 -19.74 16.79 -18.40
N VAL A 294 -20.63 15.81 -18.15
CA VAL A 294 -21.14 14.86 -19.17
C VAL A 294 -22.05 15.55 -20.19
N GLY A 295 -22.49 16.79 -19.92
CA GLY A 295 -23.26 17.61 -20.86
C GLY A 295 -22.52 18.04 -22.14
N GLN A 296 -21.25 17.63 -22.33
CA GLN A 296 -20.42 17.99 -23.50
C GLN A 296 -20.03 16.77 -24.38
N GLY A 297 -20.90 15.76 -24.51
CA GLY A 297 -20.81 14.78 -25.61
C GLY A 297 -19.98 13.51 -25.37
N ALA A 298 -19.89 13.01 -24.14
CA ALA A 298 -19.26 11.72 -23.84
C ALA A 298 -20.26 10.68 -23.32
N GLU A 299 -20.29 9.47 -23.91
CA GLU A 299 -21.14 8.38 -23.43
C GLU A 299 -20.52 7.74 -22.18
N ARG A 300 -21.25 7.77 -21.05
CA ARG A 300 -20.80 7.22 -19.77
C ARG A 300 -21.37 5.81 -19.54
N ARG A 301 -20.48 4.84 -19.30
CA ARG A 301 -20.83 3.48 -18.89
C ARG A 301 -20.27 3.15 -17.51
N ALA A 302 -21.14 2.94 -16.52
CA ALA A 302 -20.75 2.48 -15.20
C ALA A 302 -20.57 0.95 -15.15
N HIS A 303 -19.56 0.48 -14.44
CA HIS A 303 -19.26 -0.95 -14.27
C HIS A 303 -19.62 -1.43 -12.88
N THR A 304 -20.42 -2.49 -12.80
CA THR A 304 -20.84 -3.12 -11.52
C THR A 304 -20.03 -4.38 -11.17
N ARG A 305 -19.13 -4.82 -12.07
CA ARG A 305 -18.34 -6.04 -11.91
C ARG A 305 -16.85 -5.73 -11.77
N GLY A 306 -16.14 -6.61 -11.06
CA GLY A 306 -14.70 -6.48 -10.86
C GLY A 306 -14.31 -5.41 -9.84
N LEU A 307 -15.20 -5.14 -8.88
CA LEU A 307 -15.05 -4.10 -7.85
C LEU A 307 -14.38 -4.64 -6.58
N ALA A 308 -13.63 -5.74 -6.67
CA ALA A 308 -12.91 -6.27 -5.52
C ALA A 308 -11.89 -5.24 -5.00
N THR A 309 -11.82 -5.09 -3.68
CA THR A 309 -10.83 -4.24 -3.02
C THR A 309 -9.41 -4.67 -3.42
N PHE A 310 -8.57 -3.68 -3.71
CA PHE A 310 -7.17 -3.96 -3.97
C PHE A 310 -6.39 -4.05 -2.66
N MET A 311 -5.49 -5.02 -2.59
CA MET A 311 -4.53 -5.20 -1.50
C MET A 311 -3.17 -4.71 -1.93
N PHE A 312 -2.48 -3.97 -1.06
CA PHE A 312 -1.10 -3.59 -1.31
C PHE A 312 -0.15 -4.77 -1.08
N VAL A 313 0.79 -4.97 -2.01
CA VAL A 313 1.89 -5.91 -1.93
C VAL A 313 3.21 -5.15 -2.13
N PRO A 314 4.07 -5.06 -1.10
CA PRO A 314 5.41 -4.46 -1.23
C PRO A 314 6.27 -5.22 -2.24
N TRP A 315 7.20 -4.53 -2.93
CA TRP A 315 8.08 -5.15 -3.94
C TRP A 315 8.86 -6.36 -3.41
N GLU A 316 9.28 -6.29 -2.14
CA GLU A 316 10.05 -7.32 -1.48
C GLU A 316 9.25 -8.61 -1.23
N GLU A 317 7.93 -8.50 -1.10
CA GLU A 317 7.04 -9.64 -0.85
C GLU A 317 6.39 -10.16 -2.14
N VAL A 318 6.67 -9.58 -3.31
CA VAL A 318 5.99 -9.94 -4.55
C VAL A 318 6.11 -11.44 -4.87
N MET A 319 7.27 -12.05 -4.62
CA MET A 319 7.48 -13.46 -4.96
C MET A 319 6.81 -14.42 -3.97
N THR A 320 6.70 -14.01 -2.71
CA THR A 320 6.19 -14.83 -1.60
C THR A 320 4.72 -14.55 -1.25
N SER A 321 4.15 -13.49 -1.82
CA SER A 321 2.78 -13.06 -1.53
C SER A 321 1.75 -14.15 -1.82
N MET A 322 0.77 -14.28 -0.92
CA MET A 322 -0.36 -15.20 -1.06
C MET A 322 -1.21 -14.93 -2.31
N VAL A 323 -1.11 -13.72 -2.88
CA VAL A 323 -1.80 -13.36 -4.15
C VAL A 323 -1.37 -14.27 -5.32
N ASN A 324 -0.19 -14.87 -5.23
CA ASN A 324 0.33 -15.80 -6.22
C ASN A 324 -0.23 -17.23 -6.08
N LEU A 325 -0.97 -17.52 -5.01
CA LEU A 325 -1.60 -18.82 -4.84
C LEU A 325 -2.71 -18.99 -5.88
N PRO A 326 -2.85 -20.20 -6.46
CA PRO A 326 -3.92 -20.49 -7.40
C PRO A 326 -5.28 -20.42 -6.70
N VAL A 327 -6.31 -20.23 -7.50
CA VAL A 327 -7.72 -20.17 -7.08
C VAL A 327 -8.07 -21.38 -6.21
N SER A 328 -7.67 -22.59 -6.60
CA SER A 328 -7.88 -23.83 -5.81
C SER A 328 -7.31 -23.83 -4.38
N LYS A 329 -6.31 -22.99 -4.08
CA LYS A 329 -5.76 -22.84 -2.72
C LYS A 329 -6.35 -21.65 -1.97
N MET A 330 -6.94 -20.70 -2.70
CA MET A 330 -7.48 -19.46 -2.16
C MET A 330 -8.48 -18.91 -3.16
N ASP A 331 -9.77 -19.19 -2.99
CA ASP A 331 -10.81 -18.71 -3.92
C ASP A 331 -11.24 -17.27 -3.62
N VAL A 332 -11.30 -16.92 -2.32
CA VAL A 332 -11.67 -15.59 -1.84
C VAL A 332 -10.47 -14.92 -1.18
N MET A 333 -10.29 -13.65 -1.52
CA MET A 333 -9.25 -12.83 -0.92
C MET A 333 -9.91 -12.01 0.17
N LEU A 334 -9.70 -12.42 1.43
CA LEU A 334 -10.23 -11.68 2.58
C LEU A 334 -9.49 -10.35 2.63
N THR A 335 -10.21 -9.29 2.30
CA THR A 335 -9.64 -7.95 2.22
C THR A 335 -9.45 -7.35 3.61
N GLY A 336 -9.98 -7.99 4.67
CA GLY A 336 -9.74 -7.64 6.08
C GLY A 336 -10.38 -6.32 6.47
#